data_AF-A0A9P5PJ04-F1
#
_entry.id   AF-A0A9P5PJ04-F1
#
_cell.length_a   1.000
_cell.length_b   1.000
_cell.length_c   1.000
_cell.angle_alpha   90.00
_cell.angle_beta   90.00
_cell.angle_gamma   90.00
#
_symmetry.space_group_name_H-M   'P 1'
#
loop_
_entity.id
_entity.type
_entity.pdbx_description
1 polymer ?
#
loop_
_entity_poly.entity_id
_entity_poly.type
_entity_poly.pdbx_seq_one_letter_code
_entity_poly.pdbx_strand_id
1 'polypeptide(L)'
;MLIGTIASTIALMLKEQVTVQSHIWGLQTGQMMVEQGDLATDDTVKVMVANADLVLVNNKLFGEKLNEKLELVLKNVKPGASVVHTYPLFLQGTNRSGRTRGQKKSIFNVEPSKFEPGDVSWSDNDHSLYYWAVKKGSTIAA
;
A
#
# COMPACT_ATOMS: atom_id res chain seq x y z
N MET A 1 -11.32 -20.53 -0.30
CA MET A 1 -12.00 -19.81 0.80
C MET A 1 -11.38 -20.09 2.19
N LEU A 2 -10.35 -20.95 2.34
CA LEU A 2 -9.72 -21.25 3.65
C LEU A 2 -8.50 -20.38 4.00
N ILE A 3 -7.73 -19.89 3.02
CA ILE A 3 -6.46 -19.19 3.29
C ILE A 3 -6.68 -17.79 3.92
N GLY A 4 -7.70 -17.04 3.45
CA GLY A 4 -7.96 -15.68 3.94
C GLY A 4 -8.32 -15.64 5.43
N THR A 5 -9.11 -16.61 5.90
CA THR A 5 -9.51 -16.74 7.30
C THR A 5 -8.34 -17.13 8.20
N ILE A 6 -7.39 -17.92 7.69
CA ILE A 6 -6.19 -18.30 8.46
C ILE A 6 -5.29 -17.09 8.66
N ALA A 7 -5.03 -16.31 7.60
CA ALA A 7 -4.18 -15.12 7.70
C ALA A 7 -4.77 -14.06 8.65
N SER A 8 -6.08 -13.79 8.58
CA SER A 8 -6.73 -12.85 9.51
C SER A 8 -6.71 -13.35 10.95
N THR A 9 -6.92 -14.65 11.18
CA THR A 9 -6.84 -15.25 12.52
C THR A 9 -5.44 -15.09 13.11
N ILE A 10 -4.39 -15.39 12.34
CA ILE A 10 -3.00 -15.22 12.78
C ILE A 10 -2.72 -13.74 13.09
N ALA A 11 -3.20 -12.81 12.26
CA ALA A 11 -3.01 -11.38 12.50
C ALA A 11 -3.67 -10.91 13.81
N LEU A 12 -4.86 -11.41 14.14
CA LEU A 12 -5.53 -11.13 15.41
C LEU A 12 -4.72 -11.66 16.61
N MET A 13 -4.23 -12.90 16.53
CA MET A 13 -3.39 -13.49 17.58
C MET A 13 -2.08 -12.72 17.77
N LEU A 14 -1.44 -12.30 16.66
CA LEU A 14 -0.21 -11.50 16.72
C LEU A 14 -0.45 -10.13 17.36
N LYS A 15 -1.56 -9.47 17.04
CA LYS A 15 -1.94 -8.19 17.68
C LYS A 15 -2.04 -8.34 19.21
N GLU A 16 -2.70 -9.40 19.68
CA GLU A 16 -2.82 -9.67 21.13
C GLU A 16 -1.45 -9.91 21.75
N GLN A 17 -0.62 -10.75 21.12
CA GLN A 17 0.72 -11.04 21.61
C GLN A 17 1.60 -9.79 21.67
N VAL A 18 1.62 -8.95 20.63
CA VAL A 18 2.38 -7.70 20.61
C VAL A 18 1.92 -6.76 21.72
N THR A 19 0.61 -6.68 21.98
CA THR A 19 0.04 -5.85 23.04
C THR A 19 0.50 -6.32 24.42
N VAL A 20 0.38 -7.62 24.69
CA VAL A 20 0.79 -8.21 25.98
C VAL A 20 2.30 -8.09 26.19
N GLN A 21 3.10 -8.43 25.18
CA GLN A 21 4.55 -8.35 25.29
C GLN A 21 5.00 -6.91 25.47
N SER A 22 4.49 -5.96 24.68
CA SER A 22 4.86 -4.54 24.84
C SER A 22 4.61 -4.05 26.27
N HIS A 23 3.48 -4.43 26.87
CA HIS A 23 3.18 -4.11 28.26
C HIS A 23 4.19 -4.73 29.25
N ILE A 24 4.55 -6.01 29.09
CA ILE A 24 5.55 -6.69 29.94
C ILE A 24 6.91 -5.98 29.87
N TRP A 25 7.29 -5.51 28.68
CA TRP A 25 8.57 -4.83 28.44
C TRP A 25 8.51 -3.32 28.70
N GLY A 26 7.38 -2.78 29.17
CA GLY A 26 7.21 -1.35 29.44
C GLY A 26 7.23 -0.47 28.18
N LEU A 27 6.93 -1.03 27.01
CA LEU A 27 6.84 -0.32 25.73
C LEU A 27 5.41 0.16 25.49
N GLN A 28 5.27 1.43 25.08
CA GLN A 28 3.98 2.00 24.70
C GLN A 28 3.74 1.78 23.21
N THR A 29 2.65 1.08 22.87
CA THR A 29 2.19 0.92 21.49
C THR A 29 1.11 1.94 21.15
N GLY A 30 1.03 2.32 19.87
CA GLY A 30 -0.13 3.04 19.34
C GLY A 30 -1.36 2.13 19.22
N GLN A 31 -2.52 2.72 18.92
CA GLN A 31 -3.72 1.96 18.66
C GLN A 31 -3.53 1.06 17.43
N MET A 32 -3.80 -0.24 17.57
CA MET A 32 -3.72 -1.21 16.49
C MET A 32 -5.11 -1.79 16.18
N MET A 33 -5.47 -1.81 14.91
CA MET A 33 -6.70 -2.43 14.40
C MET A 33 -6.34 -3.46 13.33
N VAL A 34 -7.04 -4.59 13.34
CA VAL A 34 -6.90 -5.68 12.37
C VAL A 34 -8.30 -5.96 11.86
N GLU A 35 -8.50 -5.81 10.56
CA GLU A 35 -9.79 -6.00 9.92
C GLU A 35 -9.71 -7.17 8.94
N GLN A 36 -10.70 -8.06 9.01
CA GLN A 36 -10.88 -9.10 8.00
C GLN A 36 -11.87 -8.60 6.95
N GLY A 37 -11.36 -8.24 5.77
CA GLY A 37 -12.19 -7.70 4.70
C GLY A 37 -11.55 -7.81 3.32
N ASP A 38 -12.26 -7.30 2.32
CA ASP A 38 -11.76 -7.17 0.95
C ASP A 38 -11.23 -5.75 0.73
N LEU A 39 -9.94 -5.63 0.43
CA LEU A 39 -9.24 -4.36 0.27
C LEU A 39 -9.84 -3.43 -0.79
N ALA A 40 -10.53 -3.98 -1.79
CA ALA A 40 -11.07 -3.21 -2.91
C ALA A 40 -12.53 -2.80 -2.69
N THR A 41 -13.31 -3.57 -1.93
CA THR A 41 -14.76 -3.36 -1.82
C THR A 41 -15.24 -2.94 -0.44
N ASP A 42 -14.52 -3.23 0.63
CA ASP A 42 -14.91 -2.93 2.00
C ASP A 42 -14.95 -1.41 2.27
N ASP A 43 -16.07 -0.91 2.78
CA ASP A 43 -16.24 0.52 3.06
C ASP A 43 -15.39 1.00 4.23
N THR A 44 -15.10 0.13 5.21
CA THR A 44 -14.19 0.43 6.31
C THR A 44 -12.79 0.73 5.78
N VAL A 45 -12.32 -0.10 4.84
CA VAL A 45 -11.02 0.10 4.18
C VAL A 45 -11.02 1.40 3.40
N LYS A 46 -12.08 1.71 2.64
CA LYS A 46 -12.17 2.97 1.88
C LYS A 46 -12.10 4.20 2.80
N VAL A 47 -12.79 4.17 3.94
CA VAL A 47 -12.76 5.25 4.94
C VAL A 47 -11.37 5.38 5.56
N MET A 48 -10.72 4.27 5.91
CA MET A 48 -9.35 4.28 6.43
C MET A 48 -8.37 4.86 5.41
N VAL A 49 -8.44 4.42 4.14
CA VAL A 49 -7.60 4.91 3.05
C VAL A 49 -7.78 6.41 2.85
N ALA A 50 -9.01 6.93 2.88
CA ALA A 50 -9.27 8.35 2.69
C ALA A 50 -8.60 9.24 3.78
N ASN A 51 -8.47 8.73 5.00
CA ASN A 51 -7.91 9.47 6.14
C ASN A 51 -6.41 9.22 6.36
N ALA A 52 -5.85 8.18 5.75
CA ALA A 52 -4.46 7.76 5.95
C ALA A 52 -3.44 8.79 5.44
N ASP A 53 -2.39 9.00 6.23
CA ASP A 53 -1.18 9.73 5.81
C ASP A 53 -0.21 8.85 5.02
N LEU A 54 -0.22 7.54 5.31
CA LEU A 54 0.62 6.53 4.67
C LEU A 54 -0.19 5.25 4.45
N VAL A 55 -0.13 4.71 3.24
CA VAL A 55 -0.67 3.38 2.93
C VAL A 55 0.46 2.51 2.39
N LEU A 56 0.65 1.33 2.97
CA LEU A 56 1.61 0.33 2.52
C LEU A 56 0.84 -0.82 1.86
N VAL A 57 1.21 -1.20 0.63
CA VAL A 57 0.56 -2.29 -0.09
C VAL A 57 1.61 -3.21 -0.71
N ASN A 58 1.72 -4.43 -0.19
CA ASN A 58 2.54 -5.46 -0.80
C ASN A 58 1.77 -6.18 -1.93
N ASN A 59 1.73 -5.58 -3.11
CA ASN A 59 0.97 -6.05 -4.26
C ASN A 59 1.81 -6.82 -5.30
N LYS A 60 3.01 -7.29 -4.95
CA LYS A 60 3.95 -7.96 -5.86
C LYS A 60 3.33 -9.11 -6.67
N LEU A 61 2.45 -9.89 -6.03
CA LEU A 61 1.81 -11.07 -6.61
C LEU A 61 0.32 -10.88 -6.87
N PHE A 62 -0.20 -9.64 -6.76
CA PHE A 62 -1.61 -9.39 -7.02
C PHE A 62 -1.90 -9.43 -8.52
N GLY A 63 -3.04 -10.03 -8.88
CA GLY A 63 -3.50 -10.05 -10.26
C GLY A 63 -3.86 -8.65 -10.78
N GLU A 64 -3.73 -8.44 -12.08
CA GLU A 64 -3.97 -7.14 -12.74
C GLU A 64 -5.34 -6.54 -12.39
N LYS A 65 -6.42 -7.33 -12.47
CA LYS A 65 -7.78 -6.89 -12.11
C LYS A 65 -7.91 -6.42 -10.67
N LEU A 66 -7.16 -7.00 -9.73
CA LEU A 66 -7.16 -6.57 -8.33
C LEU A 66 -6.37 -5.26 -8.19
N ASN A 67 -5.23 -5.15 -8.87
CA ASN A 67 -4.43 -3.92 -8.90
C ASN A 67 -5.22 -2.74 -9.49
N GLU A 68 -6.00 -2.94 -10.57
CA GLU A 68 -6.87 -1.90 -11.13
C GLU A 68 -7.90 -1.40 -10.12
N LYS A 69 -8.55 -2.31 -9.37
CA LYS A 69 -9.51 -1.93 -8.32
C LYS A 69 -8.83 -1.23 -7.15
N LEU A 70 -7.66 -1.71 -6.72
CA LEU A 70 -6.88 -1.09 -5.66
C LEU A 70 -6.42 0.31 -6.06
N GLU A 71 -6.03 0.52 -7.32
CA GLU A 71 -5.67 1.83 -7.83
C GLU A 71 -6.85 2.82 -7.66
N LEU A 72 -8.09 2.39 -7.92
CA LEU A 72 -9.29 3.21 -7.70
C LEU A 72 -9.50 3.57 -6.23
N VAL A 73 -9.30 2.62 -5.31
CA VAL A 73 -9.44 2.87 -3.86
C VAL A 73 -8.34 3.81 -3.37
N LEU A 74 -7.08 3.52 -3.70
CA LEU A 74 -5.90 4.25 -3.21
C LEU A 74 -5.80 5.68 -3.75
N LYS A 75 -6.46 6.00 -4.88
CA LYS A 75 -6.59 7.38 -5.36
C LYS A 75 -7.33 8.29 -4.37
N ASN A 76 -8.10 7.73 -3.44
CA ASN A 76 -8.90 8.50 -2.47
C ASN A 76 -8.12 8.95 -1.23
N VAL A 77 -6.85 8.57 -1.07
CA VAL A 77 -6.01 9.10 0.02
C VAL A 77 -6.03 10.64 0.03
N LYS A 78 -5.81 11.29 1.18
CA LYS A 78 -5.78 12.75 1.23
C LYS A 78 -4.58 13.35 0.47
N PRO A 79 -4.66 14.59 -0.04
CA PRO A 79 -3.50 15.24 -0.65
C PRO A 79 -2.31 15.31 0.33
N GLY A 80 -1.10 15.08 -0.17
CA GLY A 80 0.11 14.96 0.65
C GLY A 80 0.35 13.56 1.24
N ALA A 81 -0.66 12.68 1.27
CA ALA A 81 -0.48 11.31 1.75
C ALA A 81 0.39 10.49 0.80
N SER A 82 1.09 9.52 1.37
CA SER A 82 1.99 8.61 0.67
C SER A 82 1.38 7.21 0.49
N VAL A 83 1.64 6.59 -0.65
CA VAL A 83 1.29 5.20 -0.93
C VAL A 83 2.55 4.46 -1.39
N VAL A 84 3.01 3.51 -0.58
CA VAL A 84 4.18 2.68 -0.91
C VAL A 84 3.69 1.33 -1.41
N HIS A 85 4.17 0.91 -2.57
CA HIS A 85 3.71 -0.31 -3.23
C HIS A 85 4.85 -1.07 -3.90
N THR A 86 4.75 -2.40 -3.97
CA THR A 86 5.84 -3.29 -4.45
C THR A 86 5.70 -3.68 -5.91
N TYR A 87 4.56 -3.38 -6.54
CA TYR A 87 4.33 -3.48 -7.98
C TYR A 87 3.64 -2.21 -8.49
N PRO A 88 4.13 -1.58 -9.57
CA PRO A 88 3.68 -0.25 -9.95
C PRO A 88 2.17 -0.12 -10.16
N LEU A 89 1.54 0.85 -9.47
CA LEU A 89 0.10 1.15 -9.58
C LEU A 89 -0.21 2.46 -10.30
N PHE A 90 0.63 3.49 -10.13
CA PHE A 90 0.34 4.86 -10.59
C PHE A 90 1.24 5.35 -11.72
N LEU A 91 1.82 4.43 -12.49
CA LEU A 91 2.87 4.75 -13.46
C LEU A 91 2.40 5.78 -14.49
N GLN A 92 3.24 6.80 -14.64
CA GLN A 92 3.12 7.81 -15.68
C GLN A 92 3.46 7.19 -17.04
N GLY A 93 2.44 6.97 -17.87
CA GLY A 93 2.52 7.20 -19.31
C GLY A 93 3.61 6.54 -20.16
N THR A 94 4.20 5.40 -19.78
CA THR A 94 5.02 4.60 -20.70
C THR A 94 4.55 3.17 -20.75
N ASN A 95 3.89 2.79 -21.86
CA ASN A 95 3.66 1.40 -22.20
C ASN A 95 4.99 0.65 -22.37
N ARG A 96 4.97 -0.69 -22.22
CA ARG A 96 6.08 -1.61 -22.56
C ARG A 96 6.63 -1.46 -24.00
N SER A 97 5.97 -0.69 -24.87
CA SER A 97 6.35 -0.42 -26.27
C SER A 97 6.98 0.96 -26.52
N GLY A 98 7.28 1.76 -25.49
CA GLY A 98 7.98 3.04 -25.64
C GLY A 98 7.17 4.16 -26.31
N ARG A 99 5.87 3.97 -26.57
CA ARG A 99 5.00 5.01 -27.14
C ARG A 99 4.28 5.76 -26.01
N THR A 100 4.61 7.04 -25.85
CA THR A 100 3.94 7.99 -24.95
C THR A 100 2.55 8.31 -25.47
N ARG A 101 1.55 7.49 -25.14
CA ARG A 101 0.14 7.86 -25.35
C ARG A 101 -0.19 8.93 -24.31
N GLY A 102 -0.22 10.20 -24.74
CA GLY A 102 -0.65 11.40 -24.03
C GLY A 102 -0.56 11.32 -22.51
N GLN A 103 0.50 11.88 -21.92
CA GLN A 103 0.73 11.89 -20.47
C GLN A 103 -0.52 12.37 -19.72
N LYS A 104 -1.38 11.45 -19.27
CA LYS A 104 -2.34 11.76 -18.23
C LYS A 104 -1.50 12.16 -17.04
N LYS A 105 -1.55 13.44 -16.65
CA LYS A 105 -0.87 13.94 -15.45
C LYS A 105 -1.27 13.04 -14.30
N SER A 106 -0.34 12.21 -13.83
CA SER A 106 -0.60 11.38 -12.65
C SER A 106 -0.86 12.33 -11.48
N ILE A 107 -1.90 12.03 -10.71
CA ILE A 107 -2.23 12.77 -9.48
C ILE A 107 -1.22 12.45 -8.35
N PHE A 108 -0.26 11.56 -8.61
CA PHE A 108 0.84 11.22 -7.73
C PHE A 108 2.19 11.66 -8.32
N ASN A 109 3.11 12.04 -7.45
CA ASN A 109 4.55 12.02 -7.71
C ASN A 109 5.05 10.64 -7.29
N VAL A 110 5.65 9.88 -8.20
CA VAL A 110 6.05 8.48 -7.95
C VAL A 110 7.55 8.35 -8.15
N GLU A 111 8.24 7.84 -7.13
CA GLU A 111 9.67 7.59 -7.16
C GLU A 111 9.93 6.09 -6.93
N PRO A 112 10.64 5.41 -7.84
CA PRO A 112 11.09 4.05 -7.59
C PRO A 112 12.25 4.05 -6.58
N SER A 113 12.30 3.03 -5.75
CA SER A 113 13.37 2.79 -4.78
C SER A 113 13.69 1.31 -4.73
N LYS A 114 14.92 0.95 -4.35
CA LYS A 114 15.38 -0.43 -4.32
C LYS A 114 15.17 -1.05 -2.95
N PHE A 115 14.89 -2.34 -2.93
CA PHE A 115 15.04 -3.16 -1.74
C PHE A 115 16.51 -3.50 -1.52
N GLU A 116 16.94 -3.47 -0.27
CA GLU A 116 18.21 -4.00 0.19
C GLU A 116 18.11 -5.51 0.46
N PRO A 117 19.25 -6.23 0.50
CA PRO A 117 19.25 -7.64 0.88
C PRO A 117 18.61 -7.87 2.25
N GLY A 118 17.62 -8.77 2.32
CA GLY A 118 16.89 -9.10 3.55
C GLY A 118 15.60 -8.30 3.79
N ASP A 119 15.30 -7.28 2.98
CA ASP A 119 14.08 -6.49 3.14
C ASP A 119 12.79 -7.28 2.80
N VAL A 120 12.89 -8.24 1.89
CA VAL A 120 11.75 -9.05 1.42
C VAL A 120 12.11 -10.53 1.37
N SER A 121 11.15 -11.39 1.70
CA SER A 121 11.35 -12.83 1.84
C SER A 121 11.52 -13.61 0.52
N TRP A 122 11.32 -12.96 -0.62
CA TRP A 122 11.20 -13.61 -1.94
C TRP A 122 12.27 -13.16 -2.94
N SER A 123 13.19 -12.30 -2.55
CA SER A 123 14.25 -11.78 -3.43
C SER A 123 15.46 -11.36 -2.61
N ASP A 124 16.60 -11.97 -2.89
CA ASP A 124 17.91 -11.56 -2.34
C ASP A 124 18.65 -10.59 -3.28
N ASN A 125 17.98 -10.15 -4.35
CA ASN A 125 18.61 -9.44 -5.46
C ASN A 125 18.39 -7.92 -5.36
N ASP A 126 19.45 -7.12 -5.55
CA ASP A 126 19.51 -5.63 -5.58
C ASP A 126 18.73 -4.96 -6.75
N HIS A 127 17.75 -5.66 -7.33
CA HIS A 127 17.00 -5.18 -8.50
C HIS A 127 15.49 -5.15 -8.27
N SER A 128 15.02 -5.66 -7.14
CA SER A 128 13.61 -5.52 -6.78
C SER A 128 13.32 -4.09 -6.34
N LEU A 129 12.33 -3.47 -6.98
CA LEU A 129 11.91 -2.11 -6.68
C LEU A 129 10.61 -2.10 -5.88
N TYR A 130 10.48 -1.10 -5.01
CA TYR A 130 9.22 -0.56 -4.55
C TYR A 130 9.05 0.87 -5.05
N TYR A 131 7.85 1.42 -4.88
CA TYR A 131 7.49 2.73 -5.41
C TYR A 131 6.88 3.55 -4.30
N TRP A 132 7.44 4.73 -4.07
CA TRP A 132 6.90 5.72 -3.16
C TRP A 132 6.08 6.73 -3.95
N ALA A 133 4.76 6.78 -3.72
CA ALA A 133 3.86 7.69 -4.41
C ALA A 133 3.25 8.73 -3.45
N VAL A 134 3.52 10.02 -3.66
CA VAL A 134 2.92 11.11 -2.89
C VAL A 134 1.76 11.75 -3.66
N LYS A 135 0.57 11.81 -3.07
CA LYS A 135 -0.58 12.46 -3.70
C LYS A 135 -0.36 13.96 -3.78
N LYS A 136 -0.49 14.53 -4.98
CA LYS A 136 -0.35 15.96 -5.21
C LYS A 136 -1.44 16.73 -4.46
N GLY A 137 -1.05 17.86 -3.87
CA GLY A 137 -1.97 18.89 -3.41
C GLY A 137 -2.86 19.37 -4.56
N SER A 138 -4.15 19.62 -4.28
CA SER A 138 -4.94 20.47 -5.16
C SER A 138 -4.31 21.86 -5.11
N THR A 139 -3.46 22.22 -6.06
CA THR A 139 -3.03 23.60 -6.21
C THR A 139 -4.27 24.41 -6.59
N ILE A 140 -4.91 25.04 -5.61
CA ILE A 140 -5.84 26.12 -5.90
C ILE A 140 -4.92 27.22 -6.43
N ALA A 141 -4.96 27.45 -7.74
CA ALA A 141 -4.36 28.65 -8.30
C ALA A 141 -5.07 29.84 -7.64
N ALA A 142 -4.33 30.55 -6.79
CA ALA A 142 -4.73 31.86 -6.27
C ALA A 142 -4.62 32.90 -7.39
#